data_AF-A0A1B9KTP2-F1
#
_entry.id   AF-A0A1B9KTP2-F1
#
_cell.length_a   1.000
_cell.length_b   1.000
_cell.length_c   1.000
_cell.angle_alpha   90.00
_cell.angle_beta   90.00
_cell.angle_gamma   90.00
#
_symmetry.space_group_name_H-M   'P 1'
#
loop_
_entity.id
_entity.type
_entity.pdbx_description
1 polymer ?
#
loop_
_entity_poly.entity_id
_entity_poly.type
_entity_poly.pdbx_seq_one_letter_code
_entity_poly.pdbx_strand_id
1 'polypeptide(L)'
;MNITLYDGRSYSIKDSLSTKSNPIRLPAGGEKLKNIKTQLPLNKLKISLLDLISSKGYWKDNDGDKLYTVSGNLTLTVKSADGEMVNNPEQLLNDACNSPYQLSLTSDSGVLSTRYGLPNSSNFIGNQAVYYLIPNKVTTPYFCFARPNLKYNDSDPFPNFTSMSGPTSEWDGTKGFKLQTLYQPSTNFPTTASKGLYFYLTVAGALSSELSYSKSPQSSGISLNITTDNIKQINVAKVEFQGPGNGSSTAEAATAKDPTTFTIYSDKNKKNMIYRFTISKWFIAKPGYIDYPSAKSYCENLGYKIASIIELTNANGWEWQGGLPNQPNNYQRRIGRTLFAEWGFTDKNYYTNSDLEYGDYWTGQIYDNLNEPYLVHSDTGDVYHGYLGGNKQRVACVN
;
A
#
# COMPACT_ATOMS: atom_id res chain seq x y z
N MET A 1 19.93 21.20 -14.97
CA MET A 1 19.62 20.91 -13.56
C MET A 1 20.23 19.57 -13.24
N ASN A 2 21.22 19.54 -12.35
CA ASN A 2 22.00 18.35 -12.03
C ASN A 2 22.03 18.18 -10.52
N ILE A 3 22.19 16.94 -10.06
CA ILE A 3 22.46 16.62 -8.66
C ILE A 3 23.81 15.92 -8.54
N THR A 4 24.53 16.18 -7.45
CA THR A 4 25.74 15.44 -7.10
C THR A 4 25.61 14.96 -5.65
N LEU A 5 25.79 13.65 -5.46
CA LEU A 5 25.74 13.01 -4.15
C LEU A 5 27.03 13.29 -3.36
N TYR A 6 27.03 13.03 -2.06
CA TYR A 6 28.22 13.28 -1.23
C TYR A 6 29.44 12.42 -1.62
N ASP A 7 29.21 11.26 -2.25
CA ASP A 7 30.26 10.37 -2.76
C ASP A 7 30.83 10.79 -4.13
N GLY A 8 30.37 11.92 -4.67
CA GLY A 8 30.85 12.49 -5.92
C GLY A 8 30.12 12.01 -7.19
N ARG A 9 29.22 11.02 -7.10
CA ARG A 9 28.38 10.63 -8.24
C ARG A 9 27.47 11.77 -8.66
N SER A 10 27.43 12.07 -9.96
CA SER A 10 26.68 13.19 -10.52
C SER A 10 25.68 12.72 -11.57
N TYR A 11 24.51 13.34 -11.58
CA TYR A 11 23.38 12.98 -12.44
C TYR A 11 22.81 14.24 -13.08
N SER A 12 22.72 14.26 -14.41
CA SER A 12 22.08 15.34 -15.17
C SER A 12 20.69 14.92 -15.65
N ILE A 13 19.82 15.88 -16.01
CA ILE A 13 18.54 15.56 -16.68
C ILE A 13 18.76 14.72 -17.95
N LYS A 14 19.84 14.97 -18.70
CA LYS A 14 20.08 14.31 -20.00
C LYS A 14 20.60 12.89 -19.85
N ASP A 15 21.34 12.63 -18.77
CA ASP A 15 22.09 11.37 -18.59
C ASP A 15 21.49 10.47 -17.49
N SER A 16 20.55 10.99 -16.69
CA SER A 16 19.92 10.22 -15.62
C SER A 16 18.71 9.44 -16.12
N LEU A 17 18.82 8.11 -16.15
CA LEU A 17 17.70 7.17 -16.33
C LEU A 17 16.95 6.89 -15.02
N SER A 18 16.97 7.84 -14.06
CA SER A 18 16.32 7.63 -12.77
C SER A 18 14.81 7.63 -12.92
N THR A 19 14.18 6.53 -12.53
CA THR A 19 12.72 6.38 -12.56
C THR A 19 12.24 5.75 -11.26
N LYS A 20 10.92 5.70 -11.04
CA LYS A 20 10.32 4.98 -9.91
C LYS A 20 10.78 3.52 -9.83
N SER A 21 10.97 2.87 -10.98
CA SER A 21 11.42 1.49 -11.10
C SER A 21 12.94 1.32 -11.12
N ASN A 22 13.69 2.41 -11.29
CA ASN A 22 15.15 2.43 -11.30
C ASN A 22 15.68 3.64 -10.50
N PRO A 23 15.49 3.67 -9.17
CA PRO A 23 15.96 4.77 -8.34
C PRO A 23 17.47 4.74 -8.17
N ILE A 24 18.06 5.93 -7.98
CA ILE A 24 19.47 6.10 -7.62
C ILE A 24 19.66 5.59 -6.20
N ARG A 25 20.54 4.60 -6.04
CA ARG A 25 20.98 4.13 -4.72
C ARG A 25 21.89 5.18 -4.11
N LEU A 26 21.49 5.72 -2.95
CA LEU A 26 22.30 6.66 -2.19
C LEU A 26 23.61 5.99 -1.73
N PRO A 27 24.61 6.74 -1.26
CA PRO A 27 25.83 6.12 -0.76
C PRO A 27 25.68 5.65 0.70
N ALA A 28 26.56 4.74 1.14
CA ALA A 28 26.44 4.05 2.43
C ALA A 28 26.75 4.97 3.62
N GLY A 29 25.82 5.07 4.58
CA GLY A 29 25.90 6.01 5.71
C GLY A 29 24.70 6.96 5.80
N GLY A 30 23.91 7.03 4.73
CA GLY A 30 22.70 7.85 4.64
C GLY A 30 23.02 9.26 4.14
N GLU A 31 22.29 9.69 3.11
CA GLU A 31 22.41 11.04 2.54
C GLU A 31 21.49 11.99 3.31
N LYS A 32 22.01 13.15 3.71
CA LYS A 32 21.17 14.27 4.15
C LYS A 32 20.74 15.07 2.93
N LEU A 33 19.55 15.63 2.95
CA LEU A 33 19.08 16.44 1.81
C LEU A 33 20.05 17.59 1.49
N LYS A 34 20.61 18.26 2.51
CA LYS A 34 21.61 19.33 2.32
C LYS A 34 22.91 18.91 1.64
N ASN A 35 23.27 17.63 1.71
CA ASN A 35 24.52 17.11 1.17
C ASN A 35 24.39 16.79 -0.32
N ILE A 36 23.16 16.64 -0.82
CA ILE A 36 22.87 16.55 -2.25
C ILE A 36 23.15 17.93 -2.84
N LYS A 37 24.29 18.05 -3.51
CA LYS A 37 24.69 19.29 -4.16
C LYS A 37 23.77 19.50 -5.37
N THR A 38 23.16 20.68 -5.41
CA THR A 38 22.33 21.14 -6.52
C THR A 38 22.83 22.52 -6.97
N GLN A 39 22.05 23.23 -7.79
CA GLN A 39 22.31 24.64 -8.10
C GLN A 39 21.89 25.58 -6.96
N LEU A 40 21.20 25.07 -5.93
CA LEU A 40 20.83 25.85 -4.76
C LEU A 40 22.01 26.08 -3.82
N PRO A 41 22.02 27.20 -3.07
CA PRO A 41 22.95 27.38 -1.96
C PRO A 41 22.82 26.26 -0.93
N LEU A 42 23.90 26.04 -0.17
CA LEU A 42 23.91 25.04 0.90
C LEU A 42 22.75 25.32 1.88
N ASN A 43 22.06 24.26 2.32
CA ASN A 43 20.93 24.30 3.25
C ASN A 43 19.70 25.12 2.79
N LYS A 44 19.57 25.41 1.49
CA LYS A 44 18.39 26.09 0.94
C LYS A 44 17.60 25.14 0.04
N LEU A 45 16.27 25.17 0.18
CA LEU A 45 15.34 24.48 -0.72
C LEU A 45 14.79 25.40 -1.81
N LYS A 46 15.11 26.69 -1.77
CA LYS A 46 14.63 27.69 -2.72
C LYS A 46 15.62 28.84 -2.86
N ILE A 47 15.75 29.37 -4.07
CA ILE A 47 16.47 30.61 -4.38
C ILE A 47 15.72 31.36 -5.49
N SER A 48 15.77 32.69 -5.50
CA SER A 48 15.27 33.47 -6.63
C SER A 48 16.15 33.22 -7.87
N LEU A 49 15.56 33.24 -9.07
CA LEU A 49 16.34 33.10 -10.31
C LEU A 49 17.27 34.30 -10.52
N LEU A 50 16.88 35.49 -10.03
CA LEU A 50 17.75 36.67 -10.03
C LEU A 50 19.05 36.39 -9.27
N ASP A 51 18.96 35.97 -8.00
CA ASP A 51 20.13 35.70 -7.17
C ASP A 51 20.98 34.56 -7.75
N LEU A 52 20.34 33.52 -8.30
CA LEU A 52 21.04 32.40 -8.92
C LEU A 52 21.84 32.84 -10.15
N ILE A 53 21.19 33.54 -11.08
CA ILE A 53 21.80 33.99 -12.34
C ILE A 53 22.92 34.99 -12.05
N SER A 54 22.66 35.97 -11.18
CA SER A 54 23.65 36.98 -10.79
C SER A 54 24.86 36.37 -10.08
N SER A 55 24.65 35.44 -9.14
CA SER A 55 25.77 34.83 -8.38
C SER A 55 26.61 33.83 -9.20
N LYS A 56 26.04 33.24 -10.25
CA LYS A 56 26.73 32.26 -11.11
C LYS A 56 27.19 32.82 -12.46
N GLY A 57 26.82 34.06 -12.80
CA GLY A 57 27.14 34.65 -14.09
C GLY A 57 26.45 33.94 -15.26
N TYR A 58 25.24 33.39 -15.06
CA TYR A 58 24.47 32.67 -16.10
C TYR A 58 23.72 33.60 -17.06
N TRP A 59 24.25 34.80 -17.27
CA TRP A 59 23.67 35.85 -18.07
C TRP A 59 24.76 36.49 -18.91
N LYS A 60 24.41 36.87 -20.13
CA LYS A 60 25.30 37.58 -21.05
C LYS A 60 24.47 38.54 -21.88
N ASP A 61 25.04 39.72 -22.05
CA ASP A 61 24.56 40.74 -22.96
C ASP A 61 25.64 41.07 -24.00
N ASN A 62 25.24 41.40 -25.22
CA ASN A 62 26.19 41.64 -26.30
C ASN A 62 26.58 43.13 -26.43
N ASP A 63 25.71 44.04 -26.01
CA ASP A 63 25.88 45.49 -26.11
C ASP A 63 26.19 46.19 -24.76
N GLY A 64 26.24 45.42 -23.67
CA GLY A 64 26.77 45.85 -22.37
C GLY A 64 25.71 46.29 -21.36
N ASP A 65 24.44 46.01 -21.62
CA ASP A 65 23.35 46.24 -20.69
C ASP A 65 23.50 45.43 -19.40
N LYS A 66 22.86 45.94 -18.34
CA LYS A 66 22.81 45.27 -17.04
C LYS A 66 21.48 44.57 -16.87
N LEU A 67 21.56 43.35 -16.36
CA LEU A 67 20.40 42.59 -15.89
C LEU A 67 19.65 43.43 -14.84
N TYR A 68 18.36 43.69 -15.08
CA TYR A 68 17.55 44.53 -14.21
C TYR A 68 16.58 43.70 -13.37
N THR A 69 15.69 42.93 -14.01
CA THR A 69 14.82 42.00 -13.29
C THR A 69 14.84 40.61 -13.89
N VAL A 70 14.77 39.61 -13.01
CA VAL A 70 14.47 38.22 -13.35
C VAL A 70 13.37 37.76 -12.42
N SER A 71 12.27 37.28 -12.98
CA SER A 71 11.19 36.67 -12.18
C SER A 71 11.36 35.16 -12.06
N GLY A 72 10.72 34.59 -11.03
CA GLY A 72 10.72 33.15 -10.78
C GLY A 72 11.77 32.66 -9.80
N ASN A 73 11.67 31.39 -9.44
CA ASN A 73 12.53 30.73 -8.47
C ASN A 73 13.04 29.39 -9.00
N LEU A 74 14.15 28.95 -8.43
CA LEU A 74 14.54 27.54 -8.45
C LEU A 74 14.16 26.93 -7.09
N THR A 75 13.37 25.87 -7.10
CA THR A 75 12.84 25.20 -5.91
C THR A 75 13.20 23.72 -5.92
N LEU A 76 13.71 23.20 -4.81
CA LEU A 76 13.94 21.79 -4.53
C LEU A 76 12.83 21.29 -3.62
N THR A 77 12.04 20.34 -4.11
CA THR A 77 11.04 19.63 -3.32
C THR A 77 11.44 18.17 -3.19
N VAL A 78 11.28 17.59 -2.01
CA VAL A 78 11.47 16.16 -1.80
C VAL A 78 10.20 15.57 -1.21
N LYS A 79 9.73 14.48 -1.79
CA LYS A 79 8.57 13.70 -1.31
C LYS A 79 8.98 12.28 -0.98
N SER A 80 8.38 11.69 0.05
CA SER A 80 8.46 10.25 0.30
C SER A 80 7.71 9.47 -0.78
N ALA A 81 7.81 8.13 -0.72
CA ALA A 81 7.02 7.23 -1.55
C ALA A 81 5.49 7.41 -1.36
N ASP A 82 5.07 7.84 -0.18
CA ASP A 82 3.67 8.13 0.17
C ASP A 82 3.21 9.54 -0.24
N GLY A 83 4.12 10.37 -0.76
CA GLY A 83 3.84 11.74 -1.19
C GLY A 83 4.01 12.81 -0.10
N GLU A 84 4.41 12.41 1.11
CA GLU A 84 4.69 13.33 2.23
C GLU A 84 5.90 14.21 1.94
N MET A 85 5.77 15.51 2.21
CA MET A 85 6.81 16.50 1.95
C MET A 85 7.94 16.45 2.99
N VAL A 86 9.16 16.33 2.51
CA VAL A 86 10.40 16.42 3.31
C VAL A 86 10.89 17.87 3.26
N ASN A 87 10.45 18.67 4.23
CA ASN A 87 10.68 20.13 4.25
C ASN A 87 11.94 20.56 5.01
N ASN A 88 12.63 19.64 5.69
CA ASN A 88 13.83 19.95 6.48
C ASN A 88 15.11 19.54 5.70
N PRO A 89 15.99 20.48 5.31
CA PRO A 89 17.26 20.19 4.63
C PRO A 89 18.22 19.31 5.44
N GLU A 90 18.12 19.33 6.77
CA GLU A 90 18.92 18.50 7.67
C GLU A 90 18.38 17.07 7.80
N GLN A 91 17.17 16.81 7.30
CA GLN A 91 16.54 15.51 7.38
C GLN A 91 17.37 14.47 6.62
N LEU A 92 17.68 13.39 7.33
CA LEU A 92 18.28 12.21 6.74
C LEU A 92 17.23 11.51 5.88
N LEU A 93 17.58 11.20 4.64
CA LEU A 93 16.80 10.29 3.80
C LEU A 93 17.17 8.86 4.19
N ASN A 94 16.91 8.49 5.45
CA ASN A 94 17.34 7.20 6.02
C ASN A 94 16.18 6.24 6.30
N ASP A 95 14.95 6.73 6.41
CA ASP A 95 13.79 5.85 6.51
C ASP A 95 13.56 5.21 5.14
N ALA A 96 14.04 3.97 5.01
CA ALA A 96 13.95 3.21 3.79
C ALA A 96 12.53 2.71 3.51
N CYS A 97 11.64 2.70 4.51
CA CYS A 97 10.23 2.38 4.31
C CYS A 97 9.46 3.51 3.63
N ASN A 98 9.95 4.75 3.72
CA ASN A 98 9.38 5.90 3.02
C ASN A 98 10.03 6.13 1.64
N SER A 99 10.85 5.18 1.17
CA SER A 99 11.59 5.29 -0.09
C SER A 99 10.91 4.52 -1.23
N PRO A 100 11.16 4.84 -2.51
CA PRO A 100 12.05 5.88 -3.01
C PRO A 100 11.54 7.29 -2.74
N TYR A 101 12.47 8.18 -2.41
CA TYR A 101 12.20 9.60 -2.30
C TYR A 101 12.21 10.23 -3.68
N GLN A 102 11.18 11.02 -4.01
CA GLN A 102 11.12 11.82 -5.23
C GLN A 102 11.72 13.20 -4.96
N LEU A 103 12.89 13.46 -5.54
CA LEU A 103 13.54 14.76 -5.54
C LEU A 103 13.19 15.49 -6.83
N SER A 104 12.57 16.66 -6.73
CA SER A 104 12.22 17.50 -7.88
C SER A 104 12.87 18.88 -7.77
N LEU A 105 13.68 19.22 -8.76
CA LEU A 105 14.28 20.55 -8.90
C LEU A 105 13.52 21.28 -10.01
N THR A 106 12.80 22.34 -9.64
CA THR A 106 11.86 23.04 -10.52
C THR A 106 12.28 24.50 -10.67
N SER A 107 12.47 24.96 -11.91
CA SER A 107 12.59 26.37 -12.25
C SER A 107 11.24 26.86 -12.73
N ASP A 108 10.77 27.97 -12.18
CA ASP A 108 9.59 28.67 -12.68
C ASP A 108 9.85 29.19 -14.11
N SER A 109 8.78 29.37 -14.89
CA SER A 109 8.82 30.26 -16.06
C SER A 109 8.93 31.69 -15.60
N GLY A 110 9.54 32.56 -16.40
CA GLY A 110 9.75 33.93 -16.00
C GLY A 110 10.08 34.87 -17.13
N VAL A 111 10.40 36.09 -16.72
CA VAL A 111 10.78 37.20 -17.58
C VAL A 111 12.16 37.65 -17.16
N LEU A 112 13.02 37.83 -18.14
CA LEU A 112 14.30 38.50 -18.00
C LEU A 112 14.17 39.88 -18.65
N SER A 113 14.53 40.94 -17.92
CA SER A 113 14.55 42.29 -18.47
C SER A 113 15.81 43.06 -18.13
N THR A 114 16.18 43.92 -19.06
CA THR A 114 17.23 44.93 -18.98
C THR A 114 16.58 46.31 -18.86
N ARG A 115 17.36 47.31 -18.45
CA ARG A 115 16.87 48.69 -18.38
C ARG A 115 16.78 49.34 -19.76
N TYR A 116 17.64 48.91 -20.69
CA TYR A 116 17.73 49.39 -22.07
C TYR A 116 17.73 48.18 -23.03
N GLY A 117 17.87 48.39 -24.34
CA GLY A 117 17.84 47.31 -25.35
C GLY A 117 16.49 47.15 -26.07
N LEU A 118 16.52 46.59 -27.29
CA LEU A 118 15.33 46.32 -28.11
C LEU A 118 15.36 44.88 -28.66
N PRO A 119 14.52 43.96 -28.15
CA PRO A 119 13.62 44.15 -27.01
C PRO A 119 14.38 44.19 -25.67
N ASN A 120 13.91 45.00 -24.71
CA ASN A 120 14.47 45.07 -23.35
C ASN A 120 13.96 43.96 -22.42
N SER A 121 13.19 43.01 -22.95
CA SER A 121 12.64 41.90 -22.18
C SER A 121 12.46 40.65 -23.04
N SER A 122 12.60 39.50 -22.39
CA SER A 122 12.34 38.20 -22.99
C SER A 122 11.72 37.27 -21.97
N ASN A 123 10.90 36.35 -22.46
CA ASN A 123 10.29 35.31 -21.64
C ASN A 123 11.11 34.02 -21.75
N PHE A 124 11.18 33.27 -20.67
CA PHE A 124 11.72 31.92 -20.67
C PHE A 124 10.74 30.95 -20.01
N ILE A 125 10.79 29.71 -20.46
CA ILE A 125 9.95 28.63 -19.95
C ILE A 125 10.74 27.87 -18.89
N GLY A 126 10.09 27.65 -17.75
CA GLY A 126 10.59 26.86 -16.66
C GLY A 126 10.79 25.39 -17.04
N ASN A 127 11.45 24.64 -16.18
CA ASN A 127 11.67 23.21 -16.39
C ASN A 127 11.77 22.47 -15.05
N GLN A 128 11.61 21.16 -15.08
CA GLN A 128 11.69 20.31 -13.90
C GLN A 128 12.63 19.11 -14.13
N ALA A 129 13.56 18.89 -13.20
CA ALA A 129 14.31 17.65 -13.07
C ALA A 129 13.66 16.80 -11.98
N VAL A 130 13.45 15.51 -12.24
CA VAL A 130 12.95 14.57 -11.22
C VAL A 130 13.94 13.42 -11.07
N TYR A 131 14.30 13.10 -9.84
CA TYR A 131 15.16 11.99 -9.47
C TYR A 131 14.49 11.16 -8.38
N TYR A 132 14.64 9.84 -8.45
CA TYR A 132 14.15 8.93 -7.42
C TYR A 132 15.33 8.35 -6.65
N LEU A 133 15.29 8.38 -5.32
CA LEU A 133 16.41 8.04 -4.45
C LEU A 133 16.03 6.92 -3.48
N ILE A 134 16.85 5.88 -3.36
CA ILE A 134 16.68 4.83 -2.35
C ILE A 134 17.83 4.86 -1.33
N PRO A 135 17.55 4.88 -0.02
CA PRO A 135 18.58 4.86 1.02
C PRO A 135 19.41 3.58 0.98
N ASN A 136 20.73 3.72 1.01
CA ASN A 136 21.68 2.61 1.00
C ASN A 136 22.28 2.35 2.40
N LYS A 137 21.57 2.74 3.45
CA LYS A 137 21.89 2.35 4.83
C LYS A 137 21.37 0.93 5.14
N VAL A 138 20.51 0.40 4.30
CA VAL A 138 19.92 -0.93 4.45
C VAL A 138 20.90 -1.96 3.90
N THR A 139 21.72 -2.54 4.77
CA THR A 139 22.65 -3.63 4.42
C THR A 139 21.91 -4.93 4.11
N THR A 140 20.74 -5.11 4.72
CA THR A 140 19.85 -6.26 4.52
C THR A 140 18.43 -5.76 4.33
N PRO A 141 17.79 -5.97 3.16
CA PRO A 141 16.40 -5.56 2.94
C PRO A 141 15.43 -6.12 3.98
N TYR A 142 14.37 -5.38 4.32
CA TYR A 142 13.40 -5.80 5.33
C TYR A 142 11.97 -5.32 5.02
N PHE A 143 10.99 -5.95 5.67
CA PHE A 143 9.57 -5.61 5.57
C PHE A 143 9.24 -4.28 6.25
N CYS A 144 8.34 -3.50 5.64
CA CYS A 144 7.79 -2.28 6.25
C CYS A 144 6.35 -2.47 6.69
N PHE A 145 5.42 -2.61 5.72
CA PHE A 145 3.99 -2.72 5.97
C PHE A 145 3.32 -3.61 4.92
N ALA A 146 2.24 -4.28 5.34
CA ALA A 146 1.31 -5.00 4.48
C ALA A 146 -0.04 -4.29 4.52
N ARG A 147 -0.40 -3.66 3.42
CA ARG A 147 -1.54 -2.74 3.36
C ARG A 147 -2.70 -3.33 2.55
N PRO A 148 -3.76 -3.85 3.20
CA PRO A 148 -5.02 -4.11 2.52
C PRO A 148 -5.71 -2.78 2.16
N ASN A 149 -6.99 -2.79 1.77
CA ASN A 149 -7.70 -1.53 1.58
C ASN A 149 -7.81 -0.78 2.93
N LEU A 150 -7.68 0.54 2.89
CA LEU A 150 -7.69 1.41 4.08
C LEU A 150 -9.00 2.17 4.27
N LYS A 151 -10.09 1.75 3.61
CA LYS A 151 -11.38 2.40 3.79
C LYS A 151 -11.81 2.31 5.27
N TYR A 152 -12.40 3.39 5.79
CA TYR A 152 -12.76 3.55 7.20
C TYR A 152 -11.58 3.58 8.19
N ASN A 153 -10.44 4.14 7.77
CA ASN A 153 -9.34 4.45 8.70
C ASN A 153 -9.61 5.73 9.50
N ASP A 154 -8.75 6.04 10.49
CA ASP A 154 -8.88 7.23 11.36
C ASP A 154 -8.88 8.58 10.60
N SER A 155 -8.49 8.58 9.32
CA SER A 155 -8.54 9.76 8.44
C SER A 155 -9.82 9.88 7.61
N ASP A 156 -10.75 8.93 7.72
CA ASP A 156 -12.02 8.95 6.99
C ASP A 156 -12.95 10.01 7.64
N PRO A 157 -13.52 10.96 6.88
CA PRO A 157 -14.35 12.04 7.41
C PRO A 157 -15.67 11.59 8.07
N PHE A 158 -15.98 10.30 8.08
CA PHE A 158 -17.13 9.74 8.78
C PHE A 158 -16.78 9.36 10.24
N PRO A 159 -17.20 10.16 11.24
CA PRO A 159 -16.72 10.06 12.62
C PRO A 159 -17.14 8.78 13.37
N ASN A 160 -18.10 8.01 12.83
CA ASN A 160 -18.64 6.81 13.48
C ASN A 160 -17.75 5.56 13.35
N PHE A 161 -16.63 5.62 12.61
CA PHE A 161 -15.78 4.46 12.30
C PHE A 161 -14.43 4.43 13.02
N THR A 162 -14.18 5.34 13.97
CA THR A 162 -12.94 5.39 14.76
C THR A 162 -12.69 4.13 15.59
N SER A 163 -13.74 3.36 15.90
CA SER A 163 -13.68 2.06 16.59
C SER A 163 -13.16 0.92 15.70
N MET A 164 -12.92 1.16 14.40
CA MET A 164 -12.46 0.15 13.47
C MET A 164 -10.93 0.01 13.42
N SER A 165 -10.20 0.98 13.97
CA SER A 165 -8.73 0.93 14.01
C SER A 165 -8.20 -0.11 15.00
N GLY A 166 -7.22 -0.88 14.53
CA GLY A 166 -6.50 -1.86 15.34
C GLY A 166 -5.56 -1.22 16.35
N PRO A 167 -4.96 -2.04 17.24
CA PRO A 167 -3.96 -1.54 18.18
C PRO A 167 -2.74 -1.07 17.40
N THR A 168 -2.07 -0.03 17.90
CA THR A 168 -0.88 0.54 17.25
C THR A 168 0.30 -0.43 17.14
N SER A 169 0.29 -1.55 17.89
CA SER A 169 1.26 -2.63 17.76
C SER A 169 1.06 -3.50 16.51
N GLU A 170 -0.18 -3.61 16.01
CA GLU A 170 -0.52 -4.43 14.84
C GLU A 170 -0.81 -3.59 13.59
N TRP A 171 -1.41 -2.41 13.77
CA TRP A 171 -2.02 -1.62 12.71
C TRP A 171 -1.52 -0.18 12.70
N ASP A 172 -1.34 0.36 11.50
CA ASP A 172 -1.17 1.78 11.22
C ASP A 172 -2.30 2.21 10.28
N GLY A 173 -3.08 3.22 10.67
CA GLY A 173 -4.25 3.68 9.89
C GLY A 173 -3.92 4.13 8.47
N THR A 174 -2.68 4.54 8.21
CA THR A 174 -2.22 5.04 6.91
C THR A 174 -1.35 4.05 6.14
N LYS A 175 -0.73 3.09 6.84
CA LYS A 175 0.26 2.18 6.26
C LYS A 175 -0.15 0.70 6.27
N GLY A 176 -1.11 0.30 7.11
CA GLY A 176 -1.62 -1.07 7.20
C GLY A 176 -1.00 -1.91 8.31
N PHE A 177 -0.95 -3.23 8.14
CA PHE A 177 -0.45 -4.16 9.15
C PHE A 177 1.07 -4.15 9.27
N LYS A 178 1.53 -4.24 10.53
CA LYS A 178 2.92 -4.35 10.94
C LYS A 178 3.33 -5.81 11.04
N LEU A 179 4.62 -6.08 10.84
CA LEU A 179 5.21 -7.39 11.10
C LEU A 179 5.18 -7.66 12.60
N GLN A 180 4.65 -8.81 12.99
CA GLN A 180 4.69 -9.27 14.38
C GLN A 180 6.01 -10.02 14.64
N THR A 181 6.34 -11.01 13.81
CA THR A 181 7.61 -11.75 13.89
C THR A 181 7.87 -12.60 12.65
N LEU A 182 9.12 -12.74 12.21
CA LEU A 182 9.46 -13.62 11.08
C LEU A 182 9.38 -15.13 11.40
N TYR A 183 9.41 -15.47 12.70
CA TYR A 183 9.57 -16.85 13.16
C TYR A 183 8.24 -17.57 13.43
N GLN A 184 7.15 -16.81 13.63
CA GLN A 184 5.80 -17.36 13.84
C GLN A 184 4.86 -16.82 12.75
N PRO A 185 4.85 -17.41 11.54
CA PRO A 185 4.12 -16.85 10.40
C PRO A 185 2.60 -16.77 10.60
N SER A 186 2.02 -17.59 11.49
CA SER A 186 0.59 -17.54 11.82
C SER A 186 0.18 -16.29 12.61
N THR A 187 1.12 -15.50 13.13
CA THR A 187 0.82 -14.23 13.82
C THR A 187 0.92 -13.02 12.90
N ASN A 188 1.31 -13.20 11.64
CA ASN A 188 1.40 -12.10 10.68
C ASN A 188 0.18 -12.08 9.76
N PHE A 189 -0.26 -10.89 9.40
CA PHE A 189 -1.23 -10.69 8.35
C PHE A 189 -0.69 -11.21 7.00
N PRO A 190 -1.54 -11.75 6.12
CA PRO A 190 -2.89 -12.23 6.41
C PRO A 190 -2.88 -13.65 6.99
N THR A 191 -3.89 -13.98 7.79
CA THR A 191 -4.17 -15.35 8.25
C THR A 191 -5.39 -15.97 7.58
N THR A 192 -6.16 -15.15 6.86
CA THR A 192 -7.29 -15.52 6.00
C THR A 192 -7.06 -15.02 4.58
N ALA A 193 -7.56 -15.72 3.57
CA ALA A 193 -7.54 -15.21 2.20
C ALA A 193 -8.67 -15.79 1.35
N SER A 194 -8.88 -15.18 0.19
CA SER A 194 -9.76 -15.66 -0.87
C SER A 194 -9.14 -15.30 -2.21
N LYS A 195 -9.60 -15.94 -3.29
CA LYS A 195 -9.18 -15.62 -4.66
C LYS A 195 -9.36 -14.12 -4.91
N GLY A 196 -8.34 -13.49 -5.50
CA GLY A 196 -8.36 -12.10 -5.93
C GLY A 196 -8.23 -11.05 -4.81
N LEU A 197 -8.21 -11.46 -3.53
CA LEU A 197 -7.78 -10.55 -2.46
C LEU A 197 -6.31 -10.22 -2.65
N TYR A 198 -5.92 -8.99 -2.29
CA TYR A 198 -4.54 -8.56 -2.40
C TYR A 198 -4.19 -7.53 -1.35
N PHE A 199 -2.90 -7.46 -1.00
CA PHE A 199 -2.37 -6.37 -0.21
C PHE A 199 -1.17 -5.76 -0.91
N TYR A 200 -0.88 -4.53 -0.55
CA TYR A 200 0.30 -3.82 -0.98
C TYR A 200 1.42 -4.01 0.04
N LEU A 201 2.51 -4.63 -0.39
CA LEU A 201 3.70 -4.87 0.39
C LEU A 201 4.73 -3.77 0.13
N THR A 202 5.15 -3.08 1.18
CA THR A 202 6.23 -2.10 1.14
C THR A 202 7.48 -2.70 1.78
N VAL A 203 8.63 -2.47 1.14
CA VAL A 203 9.92 -3.06 1.53
C VAL A 203 11.01 -1.99 1.55
N ALA A 204 11.92 -2.10 2.50
CA ALA A 204 13.08 -1.24 2.62
C ALA A 204 14.31 -1.93 2.01
N GLY A 205 15.12 -1.18 1.25
CA GLY A 205 16.41 -1.64 0.74
C GLY A 205 16.37 -2.60 -0.46
N ALA A 206 15.19 -2.92 -0.98
CA ALA A 206 15.01 -3.71 -2.20
C ALA A 206 13.94 -3.10 -3.10
N LEU A 207 13.98 -3.45 -4.38
CA LEU A 207 12.91 -3.11 -5.31
C LEU A 207 11.80 -4.15 -5.25
N SER A 208 10.55 -3.69 -5.30
CA SER A 208 9.34 -4.52 -5.42
C SER A 208 9.41 -5.50 -6.61
N SER A 209 10.11 -5.14 -7.69
CA SER A 209 10.36 -6.00 -8.86
C SER A 209 11.31 -7.18 -8.57
N GLU A 210 12.18 -7.05 -7.57
CA GLU A 210 13.16 -8.06 -7.18
C GLU A 210 12.54 -9.15 -6.30
N LEU A 211 11.36 -8.89 -5.72
CA LEU A 211 10.71 -9.80 -4.78
C LEU A 211 10.37 -11.16 -5.42
N SER A 212 10.49 -12.21 -4.61
CA SER A 212 10.06 -13.55 -4.96
C SER A 212 9.43 -14.24 -3.75
N TYR A 213 8.80 -15.40 -3.95
CA TYR A 213 8.26 -16.16 -2.82
C TYR A 213 8.50 -17.67 -2.94
N SER A 214 8.34 -18.35 -1.80
CA SER A 214 8.14 -19.80 -1.70
C SER A 214 6.88 -20.06 -0.87
N LYS A 215 6.33 -21.27 -0.98
CA LYS A 215 5.17 -21.69 -0.19
C LYS A 215 5.36 -23.08 0.42
N SER A 216 4.64 -23.38 1.48
CA SER A 216 4.60 -24.69 2.10
C SER A 216 3.19 -24.99 2.62
N PRO A 217 2.57 -26.13 2.27
CA PRO A 217 3.10 -27.16 1.38
C PRO A 217 3.15 -26.71 -0.09
N GLN A 218 4.05 -27.29 -0.88
CA GLN A 218 4.15 -26.97 -2.31
C GLN A 218 2.90 -27.42 -3.08
N SER A 219 2.22 -28.46 -2.59
CA SER A 219 0.97 -29.01 -3.14
C SER A 219 -0.27 -28.14 -2.90
N SER A 220 -0.17 -27.10 -2.06
CA SER A 220 -1.30 -26.20 -1.82
C SER A 220 -1.81 -25.58 -3.12
N GLY A 221 -3.14 -25.50 -3.28
CA GLY A 221 -3.79 -24.81 -4.39
C GLY A 221 -3.67 -23.28 -4.31
N ILE A 222 -3.24 -22.74 -3.17
CA ILE A 222 -3.08 -21.31 -2.97
C ILE A 222 -1.73 -20.86 -3.51
N SER A 223 -1.71 -19.76 -4.24
CA SER A 223 -0.48 -19.14 -4.78
C SER A 223 -0.57 -17.62 -4.76
N LEU A 224 0.58 -16.96 -4.94
CA LEU A 224 0.66 -15.51 -5.02
C LEU A 224 1.03 -15.08 -6.43
N ASN A 225 0.40 -14.00 -6.88
CA ASN A 225 0.86 -13.18 -7.99
C ASN A 225 1.46 -11.88 -7.42
N ILE A 226 2.76 -11.68 -7.57
CA ILE A 226 3.46 -10.50 -7.07
C ILE A 226 3.78 -9.60 -8.27
N THR A 227 3.18 -8.41 -8.30
CA THR A 227 3.36 -7.42 -9.37
C THR A 227 3.79 -6.08 -8.78
N THR A 228 4.40 -5.22 -9.59
CA THR A 228 4.78 -3.87 -9.17
C THR A 228 3.63 -2.89 -9.46
N ASP A 229 3.25 -2.05 -8.49
CA ASP A 229 2.26 -0.97 -8.69
C ASP A 229 2.95 0.39 -8.70
N ASN A 230 3.83 0.60 -9.70
CA ASN A 230 4.61 1.84 -9.84
C ASN A 230 3.77 3.03 -10.35
N ILE A 231 2.55 2.78 -10.82
CA ILE A 231 1.66 3.81 -11.37
C ILE A 231 1.09 4.63 -10.20
N LYS A 232 0.54 3.95 -9.19
CA LYS A 232 -0.11 4.60 -8.06
C LYS A 232 0.87 4.93 -6.93
N GLN A 233 1.86 4.08 -6.67
CA GLN A 233 2.77 4.23 -5.53
C GLN A 233 4.21 3.85 -5.87
N ILE A 234 5.18 4.46 -5.21
CA ILE A 234 6.58 4.24 -5.59
C ILE A 234 7.11 2.98 -4.90
N ASN A 235 7.61 2.00 -5.67
CA ASN A 235 8.26 0.77 -5.18
C ASN A 235 7.40 -0.12 -4.27
N VAL A 236 6.11 -0.22 -4.57
CA VAL A 236 5.17 -1.07 -3.82
C VAL A 236 4.85 -2.32 -4.63
N ALA A 237 4.86 -3.48 -3.97
CA ALA A 237 4.45 -4.74 -4.60
C ALA A 237 2.98 -5.05 -4.28
N LYS A 238 2.15 -5.25 -5.31
CA LYS A 238 0.81 -5.83 -5.15
C LYS A 238 0.96 -7.36 -5.04
N VAL A 239 0.60 -7.91 -3.88
CA VAL A 239 0.59 -9.35 -3.58
C VAL A 239 -0.84 -9.84 -3.64
N GLU A 240 -1.21 -10.50 -4.74
CA GLU A 240 -2.58 -10.98 -5.00
C GLU A 240 -2.68 -12.50 -4.86
N PHE A 241 -3.72 -12.97 -4.18
CA PHE A 241 -3.97 -14.38 -3.94
C PHE A 241 -4.68 -15.04 -5.14
N GLN A 242 -4.16 -16.19 -5.53
CA GLN A 242 -4.70 -17.07 -6.56
C GLN A 242 -5.02 -18.43 -5.94
N GLY A 243 -6.04 -19.10 -6.44
CA GLY A 243 -6.46 -20.41 -5.94
C GLY A 243 -7.92 -20.72 -6.27
N PRO A 244 -8.49 -21.77 -5.65
CA PRO A 244 -9.90 -22.13 -5.80
C PRO A 244 -10.82 -20.95 -5.46
N GLY A 245 -11.87 -20.78 -6.26
CA GLY A 245 -12.84 -19.68 -6.13
C GLY A 245 -14.23 -20.14 -6.54
N ASN A 246 -15.10 -19.19 -6.89
CA ASN A 246 -16.44 -19.51 -7.32
C ASN A 246 -16.43 -20.49 -8.52
N GLY A 247 -17.25 -21.54 -8.43
CA GLY A 247 -17.35 -22.57 -9.48
C GLY A 247 -16.24 -23.63 -9.45
N SER A 248 -15.33 -23.62 -8.48
CA SER A 248 -14.38 -24.72 -8.28
C SER A 248 -15.09 -26.04 -7.97
N SER A 249 -14.51 -27.14 -8.44
CA SER A 249 -14.92 -28.49 -8.04
C SER A 249 -14.51 -28.79 -6.59
N THR A 250 -15.10 -29.83 -5.99
CA THR A 250 -14.72 -30.32 -4.65
C THR A 250 -13.24 -30.67 -4.57
N ALA A 251 -12.68 -31.27 -5.63
CA ALA A 251 -11.28 -31.67 -5.70
C ALA A 251 -10.34 -30.46 -5.73
N GLU A 252 -10.67 -29.42 -6.50
CA GLU A 252 -9.91 -28.17 -6.52
C GLU A 252 -10.00 -27.46 -5.18
N ALA A 253 -11.21 -27.32 -4.61
CA ALA A 253 -11.43 -26.68 -3.32
C ALA A 253 -10.67 -27.39 -2.19
N ALA A 254 -10.53 -28.72 -2.24
CA ALA A 254 -9.77 -29.50 -1.28
C ALA A 254 -8.28 -29.11 -1.21
N THR A 255 -7.69 -28.64 -2.31
CA THR A 255 -6.27 -28.24 -2.36
C THR A 255 -5.93 -26.99 -1.54
N ALA A 256 -6.95 -26.22 -1.13
CA ALA A 256 -6.78 -24.99 -0.34
C ALA A 256 -7.24 -25.14 1.13
N LYS A 257 -7.56 -26.37 1.58
CA LYS A 257 -8.00 -26.61 2.96
C LYS A 257 -6.87 -26.65 3.98
N ASP A 258 -5.66 -27.03 3.56
CA ASP A 258 -4.53 -27.10 4.49
C ASP A 258 -3.87 -25.73 4.68
N PRO A 259 -3.45 -25.39 5.91
CA PRO A 259 -2.74 -24.15 6.17
C PRO A 259 -1.53 -23.98 5.26
N THR A 260 -1.46 -22.85 4.56
CA THR A 260 -0.40 -22.57 3.58
C THR A 260 0.46 -21.41 4.05
N THR A 261 1.74 -21.68 4.28
CA THR A 261 2.73 -20.68 4.66
C THR A 261 3.44 -20.14 3.45
N PHE A 262 3.47 -18.82 3.31
CA PHE A 262 4.25 -18.11 2.29
C PHE A 262 5.46 -17.45 2.92
N THR A 263 6.59 -17.52 2.22
CA THR A 263 7.82 -16.79 2.56
C THR A 263 8.18 -15.89 1.39
N ILE A 264 8.19 -14.58 1.60
CA ILE A 264 8.60 -13.57 0.63
C ILE A 264 10.05 -13.20 0.88
N TYR A 265 10.82 -13.14 -0.21
CA TYR A 265 12.23 -12.80 -0.24
C TYR A 265 12.44 -11.50 -0.99
N SER A 266 13.48 -10.74 -0.62
CA SER A 266 13.84 -9.51 -1.33
C SER A 266 14.54 -9.73 -2.66
N ASP A 267 14.86 -10.98 -2.99
CA ASP A 267 15.65 -11.34 -4.17
C ASP A 267 15.13 -12.62 -4.83
N LYS A 268 15.48 -12.79 -6.11
CA LYS A 268 15.07 -13.97 -6.91
C LYS A 268 15.78 -15.26 -6.50
N ASN A 269 16.96 -15.16 -5.88
CA ASN A 269 17.73 -16.31 -5.40
C ASN A 269 17.25 -16.80 -4.02
N LYS A 270 16.22 -16.15 -3.43
CA LYS A 270 15.60 -16.50 -2.16
C LYS A 270 16.57 -16.53 -0.99
N LYS A 271 17.56 -15.62 -0.98
CA LYS A 271 18.58 -15.57 0.07
C LYS A 271 18.15 -14.77 1.29
N ASN A 272 17.43 -13.67 1.07
CA ASN A 272 17.00 -12.79 2.15
C ASN A 272 15.48 -12.82 2.32
N MET A 273 15.03 -13.58 3.32
CA MET A 273 13.63 -13.63 3.72
C MET A 273 13.25 -12.32 4.41
N ILE A 274 12.22 -11.65 3.92
CA ILE A 274 11.76 -10.37 4.46
C ILE A 274 10.39 -10.45 5.09
N TYR A 275 9.55 -11.40 4.69
CA TYR A 275 8.21 -11.53 5.22
C TYR A 275 7.71 -12.96 5.16
N ARG A 276 6.92 -13.37 6.15
CA ARG A 276 6.41 -14.73 6.23
C ARG A 276 5.04 -14.72 6.88
N PHE A 277 4.05 -15.36 6.28
CA PHE A 277 2.69 -15.43 6.82
C PHE A 277 2.03 -16.77 6.49
N THR A 278 1.00 -17.16 7.24
CA THR A 278 0.29 -18.43 7.04
C THR A 278 -1.20 -18.18 6.85
N ILE A 279 -1.71 -18.55 5.67
CA ILE A 279 -3.15 -18.65 5.43
C ILE A 279 -3.65 -19.89 6.15
N SER A 280 -4.41 -19.68 7.22
CA SER A 280 -5.02 -20.75 8.00
C SER A 280 -6.45 -21.07 7.58
N LYS A 281 -7.13 -20.10 6.95
CA LYS A 281 -8.47 -20.26 6.39
C LYS A 281 -8.54 -19.70 4.98
N TRP A 282 -9.02 -20.52 4.05
CA TRP A 282 -9.30 -20.11 2.68
C TRP A 282 -10.80 -19.96 2.50
N PHE A 283 -11.22 -18.81 1.98
CA PHE A 283 -12.63 -18.51 1.73
C PHE A 283 -12.93 -18.64 0.24
N ILE A 284 -14.02 -19.34 -0.07
CA ILE A 284 -14.61 -19.40 -1.41
C ILE A 284 -15.95 -18.67 -1.35
N ALA A 285 -15.98 -17.46 -1.89
CA ALA A 285 -17.21 -16.68 -2.00
C ALA A 285 -17.99 -17.07 -3.25
N LYS A 286 -19.32 -17.01 -3.16
CA LYS A 286 -20.20 -17.10 -4.32
C LYS A 286 -20.74 -15.70 -4.66
N PRO A 287 -20.46 -15.16 -5.86
CA PRO A 287 -21.06 -13.92 -6.34
C PRO A 287 -22.58 -14.01 -6.45
N GLY A 288 -23.23 -12.87 -6.22
CA GLY A 288 -24.68 -12.73 -6.28
C GLY A 288 -25.45 -13.39 -5.13
N TYR A 289 -26.75 -13.11 -5.09
CA TYR A 289 -27.63 -13.52 -4.02
C TYR A 289 -28.04 -14.99 -4.12
N ILE A 290 -28.15 -15.67 -2.97
CA ILE A 290 -28.59 -17.06 -2.82
C ILE A 290 -29.42 -17.20 -1.54
N ASP A 291 -30.45 -18.05 -1.55
CA ASP A 291 -31.18 -18.42 -0.33
C ASP A 291 -30.33 -19.32 0.58
N TYR A 292 -30.65 -19.35 1.88
CA TYR A 292 -29.84 -20.04 2.87
C TYR A 292 -29.68 -21.56 2.63
N PRO A 293 -30.73 -22.35 2.32
CA PRO A 293 -30.58 -23.77 1.99
C PRO A 293 -29.66 -24.01 0.79
N SER A 294 -29.81 -23.22 -0.27
CA SER A 294 -28.96 -23.32 -1.46
C SER A 294 -27.52 -22.88 -1.17
N ALA A 295 -27.31 -21.88 -0.31
CA ALA A 295 -26.00 -21.45 0.15
C ALA A 295 -25.28 -22.56 0.93
N LYS A 296 -26.01 -23.26 1.79
CA LYS A 296 -25.51 -24.41 2.54
C LYS A 296 -25.08 -25.54 1.60
N SER A 297 -25.96 -25.93 0.68
CA SER A 297 -25.66 -26.96 -0.32
C SER A 297 -24.45 -26.58 -1.19
N TYR A 298 -24.34 -25.31 -1.60
CA TYR A 298 -23.19 -24.83 -2.35
C TYR A 298 -21.87 -25.02 -1.59
N CYS A 299 -21.80 -24.63 -0.31
CA CYS A 299 -20.60 -24.83 0.50
C CYS A 299 -20.29 -26.31 0.74
N GLU A 300 -21.30 -27.13 1.05
CA GLU A 300 -21.14 -28.56 1.28
C GLU A 300 -20.62 -29.30 0.04
N ASN A 301 -21.06 -28.89 -1.16
CA ASN A 301 -20.56 -29.44 -2.42
C ASN A 301 -19.07 -29.10 -2.69
N LEU A 302 -18.56 -28.00 -2.13
CA LEU A 302 -17.12 -27.71 -2.12
C LEU A 302 -16.36 -28.53 -1.05
N GLY A 303 -17.09 -29.17 -0.14
CA GLY A 303 -16.59 -29.77 1.10
C GLY A 303 -16.23 -28.73 2.16
N TYR A 304 -16.85 -27.54 2.09
CA TYR A 304 -16.67 -26.42 3.00
C TYR A 304 -17.96 -26.23 3.81
N LYS A 305 -17.94 -25.32 4.78
CA LYS A 305 -19.15 -24.87 5.50
C LYS A 305 -19.43 -23.40 5.21
N ILE A 306 -20.66 -22.95 5.46
CA ILE A 306 -20.94 -21.51 5.55
C ILE A 306 -20.06 -20.94 6.68
N ALA A 307 -19.42 -19.81 6.41
CA ALA A 307 -18.60 -19.12 7.42
C ALA A 307 -19.43 -18.77 8.66
N SER A 308 -18.81 -18.92 9.82
CA SER A 308 -19.38 -18.47 11.08
C SER A 308 -19.18 -16.97 11.28
N ILE A 309 -19.94 -16.36 12.20
CA ILE A 309 -19.81 -14.92 12.52
C ILE A 309 -18.36 -14.56 12.84
N ILE A 310 -17.69 -15.33 13.72
CA ILE A 310 -16.28 -15.08 14.13
C ILE A 310 -15.25 -15.26 13.00
N GLU A 311 -15.61 -16.01 11.96
CA GLU A 311 -14.78 -16.18 10.76
C GLU A 311 -14.90 -14.98 9.82
N LEU A 312 -16.00 -14.23 9.88
CA LEU A 312 -16.25 -13.06 9.04
C LEU A 312 -15.90 -11.75 9.75
N THR A 313 -16.34 -11.58 11.00
CA THR A 313 -16.16 -10.34 11.78
C THR A 313 -15.74 -10.61 13.22
N ASN A 314 -15.19 -9.59 13.86
CA ASN A 314 -14.88 -9.55 15.28
C ASN A 314 -15.70 -8.49 16.03
N ALA A 315 -16.78 -8.01 15.40
CA ALA A 315 -17.77 -7.10 15.98
C ALA A 315 -18.71 -7.81 16.97
N ASN A 316 -19.37 -7.02 17.82
CA ASN A 316 -20.56 -7.43 18.58
C ASN A 316 -21.77 -6.61 18.11
N GLY A 317 -22.98 -7.14 18.15
CA GLY A 317 -24.17 -6.40 17.72
C GLY A 317 -25.40 -7.27 17.72
N TRP A 318 -26.60 -6.69 17.71
CA TRP A 318 -27.87 -7.45 17.60
C TRP A 318 -27.90 -8.74 18.43
N GLU A 319 -27.74 -8.61 19.75
CA GLU A 319 -27.71 -9.73 20.73
C GLU A 319 -26.52 -10.71 20.60
N TRP A 320 -25.68 -10.56 19.58
CA TRP A 320 -24.39 -11.24 19.47
C TRP A 320 -23.31 -10.54 20.28
N GLN A 321 -22.66 -11.29 21.18
CA GLN A 321 -21.55 -10.84 22.04
C GLN A 321 -20.31 -11.76 21.94
N GLY A 322 -20.16 -12.46 20.81
CA GLY A 322 -19.05 -13.40 20.58
C GLY A 322 -17.85 -12.80 19.83
N GLY A 323 -17.85 -11.49 19.60
CA GLY A 323 -16.73 -10.75 19.00
C GLY A 323 -15.66 -10.36 20.03
N LEU A 324 -14.89 -9.32 19.72
CA LEU A 324 -13.90 -8.77 20.63
C LEU A 324 -14.58 -8.15 21.87
N PRO A 325 -14.04 -8.34 23.08
CA PRO A 325 -14.58 -7.70 24.28
C PRO A 325 -14.71 -6.19 24.11
N ASN A 326 -15.90 -5.65 24.41
CA ASN A 326 -16.27 -4.23 24.30
C ASN A 326 -16.21 -3.62 22.89
N GLN A 327 -16.04 -4.44 21.85
CA GLN A 327 -16.12 -3.94 20.48
C GLN A 327 -17.59 -3.64 20.11
N PRO A 328 -17.91 -2.47 19.55
CA PRO A 328 -19.25 -2.16 19.03
C PRO A 328 -19.60 -2.98 17.77
N ASN A 329 -20.69 -2.60 17.10
CA ASN A 329 -21.18 -3.27 15.90
C ASN A 329 -20.44 -2.88 14.63
N ASN A 330 -19.13 -3.03 14.67
CA ASN A 330 -18.22 -2.93 13.54
C ASN A 330 -16.94 -3.69 13.89
N TYR A 331 -16.27 -4.25 12.89
CA TYR A 331 -15.00 -4.93 13.10
C TYR A 331 -13.95 -3.94 13.60
N GLN A 332 -12.93 -4.45 14.27
CA GLN A 332 -11.67 -3.77 14.51
C GLN A 332 -10.57 -4.45 13.67
N ARG A 333 -9.67 -3.68 13.04
CA ARG A 333 -8.53 -4.23 12.30
C ARG A 333 -7.67 -5.08 13.23
N ARG A 334 -7.62 -6.38 12.99
CA ARG A 334 -6.89 -7.35 13.80
C ARG A 334 -6.33 -8.44 12.93
N ILE A 335 -5.18 -8.96 13.33
CA ILE A 335 -4.65 -10.20 12.78
C ILE A 335 -5.28 -11.36 13.55
N GLY A 336 -5.87 -12.33 12.84
CA GLY A 336 -6.40 -13.54 13.49
C GLY A 336 -7.75 -13.99 12.97
N ARG A 337 -7.73 -14.82 11.93
CA ARG A 337 -8.78 -15.72 11.42
C ARG A 337 -10.14 -15.08 11.08
N THR A 338 -10.22 -13.76 11.03
CA THR A 338 -11.44 -13.01 10.72
C THR A 338 -11.28 -12.27 9.39
N LEU A 339 -12.12 -12.61 8.40
CA LEU A 339 -12.00 -12.13 7.03
C LEU A 339 -12.10 -10.60 6.93
N PHE A 340 -13.20 -9.99 7.37
CA PHE A 340 -13.41 -8.55 7.19
C PHE A 340 -12.56 -7.69 8.14
N ALA A 341 -12.16 -8.21 9.29
CA ALA A 341 -11.22 -7.52 10.17
C ALA A 341 -9.80 -7.44 9.58
N GLU A 342 -9.35 -8.48 8.88
CA GLU A 342 -8.06 -8.48 8.19
C GLU A 342 -8.12 -7.67 6.89
N TRP A 343 -9.15 -7.90 6.07
CA TRP A 343 -9.18 -7.34 4.71
C TRP A 343 -9.88 -5.98 4.66
N GLY A 344 -10.85 -5.74 5.52
CA GLY A 344 -11.66 -4.52 5.54
C GLY A 344 -12.82 -4.56 4.57
N PHE A 345 -13.26 -3.39 4.13
CA PHE A 345 -14.35 -3.27 3.17
C PHE A 345 -14.04 -4.05 1.90
N THR A 346 -14.71 -5.19 1.73
CA THR A 346 -14.50 -6.09 0.61
C THR A 346 -15.53 -5.83 -0.48
N ASP A 347 -15.11 -5.07 -1.50
CA ASP A 347 -15.90 -4.71 -2.66
C ASP A 347 -15.07 -4.77 -3.94
N LYS A 348 -15.74 -4.85 -5.10
CA LYS A 348 -15.12 -4.88 -6.42
C LYS A 348 -14.30 -3.61 -6.72
N ASN A 349 -14.59 -2.47 -6.08
CA ASN A 349 -13.78 -1.26 -6.22
C ASN A 349 -12.41 -1.39 -5.53
N TYR A 350 -12.28 -2.24 -4.51
CA TYR A 350 -11.04 -2.46 -3.75
C TYR A 350 -10.35 -3.79 -4.07
N TYR A 351 -11.11 -4.79 -4.51
CA TYR A 351 -10.65 -6.14 -4.85
C TYR A 351 -11.28 -6.60 -6.16
N THR A 352 -10.87 -5.99 -7.27
CA THR A 352 -11.48 -6.18 -8.60
C THR A 352 -11.59 -7.64 -9.05
N ASN A 353 -10.62 -8.46 -8.66
CA ASN A 353 -10.51 -9.86 -9.07
C ASN A 353 -11.14 -10.84 -8.06
N SER A 354 -11.67 -10.35 -6.93
CA SER A 354 -12.22 -11.21 -5.88
C SER A 354 -13.65 -11.64 -6.16
N ASP A 355 -14.04 -12.82 -5.72
CA ASP A 355 -15.43 -13.30 -5.76
C ASP A 355 -16.30 -12.71 -4.63
N LEU A 356 -15.68 -12.00 -3.67
CA LEU A 356 -16.39 -11.27 -2.63
C LEU A 356 -17.03 -9.98 -3.21
N GLU A 357 -18.19 -9.62 -2.68
CA GLU A 357 -19.02 -8.51 -3.12
C GLU A 357 -19.53 -7.69 -1.93
N TYR A 358 -19.86 -6.43 -2.17
CA TYR A 358 -20.46 -5.57 -1.15
C TYR A 358 -21.84 -6.05 -0.70
N GLY A 359 -22.05 -6.19 0.61
CA GLY A 359 -23.34 -6.39 1.25
C GLY A 359 -23.34 -7.54 2.26
N ASP A 360 -24.53 -8.04 2.56
CA ASP A 360 -24.79 -9.05 3.60
C ASP A 360 -24.30 -10.45 3.23
N TYR A 361 -23.64 -11.11 4.16
CA TYR A 361 -23.24 -12.52 4.07
C TYR A 361 -23.98 -13.39 5.07
N TRP A 362 -24.52 -14.51 4.60
CA TRP A 362 -25.02 -15.58 5.46
C TRP A 362 -23.94 -16.08 6.40
N THR A 363 -24.35 -16.38 7.64
CA THR A 363 -23.51 -17.07 8.61
C THR A 363 -24.10 -18.42 9.00
N GLY A 364 -23.24 -19.34 9.45
CA GLY A 364 -23.70 -20.67 9.89
C GLY A 364 -24.45 -20.68 11.23
N GLN A 365 -24.43 -19.58 11.99
CA GLN A 365 -25.13 -19.47 13.27
C GLN A 365 -26.58 -19.05 13.08
N ILE A 366 -27.47 -19.71 13.82
CA ILE A 366 -28.89 -19.37 13.93
C ILE A 366 -29.11 -18.56 15.20
N TYR A 367 -29.90 -17.51 15.09
CA TYR A 367 -30.47 -16.74 16.18
C TYR A 367 -31.73 -17.45 16.67
N ASP A 368 -31.63 -18.07 17.85
CA ASP A 368 -32.61 -19.04 18.35
C ASP A 368 -34.03 -18.47 18.54
N ASN A 369 -34.16 -17.17 18.89
CA ASN A 369 -35.48 -16.58 19.17
C ASN A 369 -36.38 -16.47 17.93
N LEU A 370 -35.79 -16.31 16.74
CA LEU A 370 -36.52 -16.18 15.47
C LEU A 370 -36.25 -17.34 14.52
N ASN A 371 -35.36 -18.27 14.90
CA ASN A 371 -34.85 -19.34 14.04
C ASN A 371 -34.27 -18.78 12.72
N GLU A 372 -33.56 -17.66 12.78
CA GLU A 372 -33.03 -16.92 11.63
C GLU A 372 -31.50 -16.88 11.64
N PRO A 373 -30.79 -17.03 10.52
CA PRO A 373 -29.34 -16.94 10.50
C PRO A 373 -28.89 -15.49 10.78
N TYR A 374 -27.76 -15.37 11.47
CA TYR A 374 -27.07 -14.08 11.53
C TYR A 374 -26.49 -13.72 10.17
N LEU A 375 -26.35 -12.42 9.95
CA LEU A 375 -25.75 -11.82 8.80
C LEU A 375 -24.56 -10.96 9.24
N VAL A 376 -23.55 -10.90 8.38
CA VAL A 376 -22.40 -10.01 8.55
C VAL A 376 -22.24 -9.19 7.27
N HIS A 377 -22.20 -7.87 7.39
CA HIS A 377 -22.01 -7.01 6.24
C HIS A 377 -20.52 -6.87 5.88
N SER A 378 -20.18 -6.88 4.59
CA SER A 378 -18.78 -6.91 4.12
C SER A 378 -18.03 -5.57 4.16
N ASP A 379 -18.67 -4.47 4.55
CA ASP A 379 -18.04 -3.15 4.62
C ASP A 379 -17.44 -2.82 5.99
N THR A 380 -18.21 -3.03 7.05
CA THR A 380 -17.91 -2.68 8.44
C THR A 380 -17.95 -3.90 9.34
N GLY A 381 -18.41 -5.06 8.86
CA GLY A 381 -18.51 -6.28 9.64
C GLY A 381 -19.58 -6.22 10.73
N ASP A 382 -20.57 -5.35 10.59
CA ASP A 382 -21.72 -5.31 11.51
C ASP A 382 -22.53 -6.59 11.41
N VAL A 383 -23.05 -7.00 12.57
CA VAL A 383 -23.84 -8.21 12.79
C VAL A 383 -25.30 -7.81 12.95
N TYR A 384 -26.20 -8.52 12.25
CA TYR A 384 -27.67 -8.43 12.36
C TYR A 384 -28.26 -9.82 12.07
N HIS A 385 -29.59 -9.97 12.13
CA HIS A 385 -30.27 -11.20 11.75
C HIS A 385 -30.97 -11.05 10.39
N GLY A 386 -31.12 -12.16 9.66
CA GLY A 386 -31.76 -12.18 8.35
C GLY A 386 -33.03 -13.01 8.31
N TYR A 387 -34.13 -12.46 7.77
CA TYR A 387 -35.38 -13.21 7.58
C TYR A 387 -35.21 -14.40 6.63
N LEU A 388 -35.51 -15.61 7.11
CA LEU A 388 -35.50 -16.83 6.28
C LEU A 388 -36.60 -16.84 5.21
N GLY A 389 -37.68 -16.08 5.41
CA GLY A 389 -38.88 -16.07 4.58
C GLY A 389 -38.78 -15.26 3.27
N GLY A 390 -37.69 -15.39 2.51
CA GLY A 390 -37.57 -14.82 1.16
C GLY A 390 -36.34 -13.97 0.89
N ASN A 391 -35.48 -13.73 1.88
CA ASN A 391 -34.23 -13.01 1.65
C ASN A 391 -33.22 -13.92 0.95
N LYS A 392 -32.51 -13.35 -0.03
CA LYS A 392 -31.33 -13.95 -0.62
C LYS A 392 -30.15 -13.07 -0.25
N GLN A 393 -29.06 -13.66 0.21
CA GLN A 393 -27.85 -12.95 0.61
C GLN A 393 -26.63 -13.58 -0.03
N ARG A 394 -25.44 -13.02 0.19
CA ARG A 394 -24.18 -13.58 -0.29
C ARG A 394 -23.75 -14.71 0.63
N VAL A 395 -22.83 -15.54 0.16
CA VAL A 395 -22.23 -16.60 0.98
C VAL A 395 -20.73 -16.65 0.77
N ALA A 396 -20.01 -16.82 1.87
CA ALA A 396 -18.60 -17.16 1.88
C ALA A 396 -18.46 -18.53 2.57
N CYS A 397 -17.93 -19.50 1.83
CA CYS A 397 -17.64 -20.82 2.34
C CYS A 397 -16.22 -20.85 2.90
N VAL A 398 -16.01 -21.52 4.03
CA VAL A 398 -14.70 -21.65 4.68
C VAL A 398 -14.41 -23.10 5.05
N ASN A 399 -13.12 -23.46 5.01
CA ASN A 399 -12.59 -24.81 5.27
C ASN A 399 -12.55 -25.18 6.75
#